data_AF-A0A1G3TQK0-F1
#
_entry.id   AF-A0A1G3TQK0-F1
#
_cell.length_a   1.000
_cell.length_b   1.000
_cell.length_c   1.000
_cell.angle_alpha   90.00
_cell.angle_beta   90.00
_cell.angle_gamma   90.00
#
_symmetry.space_group_name_H-M   'P 1'
#
loop_
_entity.id
_entity.type
_entity.pdbx_description
1 polymer ?
#
loop_
_entity_poly.entity_id
_entity_poly.type
_entity_poly.pdbx_seq_one_letter_code
_entity_poly.pdbx_strand_id
1 'polypeptide(L)'
;MRLDCIEAVDALNDIYDVLCPYLNHFVASRRLIDKVEVNGKWKKRYEKVAKTPYQRVLASEHISLEVKEKLRAEHAKLNPLVMKKEIDRLKRVLYDVQKKHGPTGK
;
A
#
# COMPACT_ATOMS: atom_id res chain seq x y z
N MET A 1 -16.24 -3.84 -12.33
CA MET A 1 -16.69 -2.44 -12.36
C MET A 1 -15.49 -1.57 -12.66
N ARG A 2 -15.53 -0.77 -13.72
CA ARG A 2 -14.51 0.24 -14.03
C ARG A 2 -14.79 1.49 -13.21
N LEU A 3 -13.75 2.18 -12.73
CA LEU A 3 -13.86 3.49 -12.09
C LEU A 3 -13.50 4.53 -13.15
N ASP A 4 -14.48 5.31 -13.60
CA ASP A 4 -14.35 6.19 -14.76
C ASP A 4 -15.13 7.52 -14.66
N CYS A 5 -15.77 7.81 -13.51
CA CYS A 5 -16.23 9.16 -13.22
C CYS A 5 -15.16 10.00 -12.51
N ILE A 6 -15.17 11.32 -12.74
CA ILE A 6 -14.21 12.24 -12.13
C ILE A 6 -14.42 12.34 -10.62
N GLU A 7 -15.66 12.21 -10.15
CA GLU A 7 -16.03 12.26 -8.74
C GLU A 7 -15.43 11.10 -7.94
N ALA A 8 -15.12 9.97 -8.59
CA ALA A 8 -14.44 8.86 -7.95
C ALA A 8 -12.97 9.16 -7.62
N VAL A 9 -12.37 10.20 -8.20
CA VAL A 9 -10.97 10.57 -7.94
C VAL A 9 -10.78 11.01 -6.49
N ASP A 10 -11.65 11.89 -5.98
CA ASP A 10 -11.55 12.38 -4.60
C ASP A 10 -11.77 11.24 -3.60
N ALA A 11 -12.80 10.41 -3.82
CA ALA A 11 -13.05 9.24 -3.00
C ALA A 11 -11.89 8.21 -3.05
N LEU A 12 -11.15 8.15 -4.16
CA LEU A 12 -9.98 7.30 -4.29
C LEU A 12 -8.77 7.89 -3.55
N ASN A 13 -8.59 9.21 -3.59
CA ASN A 13 -7.54 9.90 -2.83
C ASN A 13 -7.73 9.70 -1.32
N ASP A 14 -8.97 9.79 -0.81
CA ASP A 14 -9.28 9.49 0.59
C ASP A 14 -8.84 8.07 0.98
N ILE A 15 -9.05 7.08 0.08
CA ILE A 15 -8.57 5.71 0.31
C ILE A 15 -7.04 5.69 0.37
N TYR A 16 -6.35 6.38 -0.53
CA TYR A 16 -4.89 6.39 -0.57
C TYR A 16 -4.27 6.99 0.69
N ASP A 17 -4.87 8.01 1.28
CA ASP A 17 -4.39 8.63 2.52
C ASP A 17 -4.30 7.62 3.69
N VAL A 18 -5.20 6.64 3.72
CA VAL A 18 -5.17 5.57 4.73
C VAL A 18 -4.42 4.33 4.25
N LEU A 19 -4.60 3.97 2.98
CA LEU A 19 -4.04 2.76 2.39
C LEU A 19 -2.51 2.84 2.27
N CYS A 20 -1.95 3.97 1.87
CA CYS A 20 -0.51 4.11 1.66
C CYS A 20 0.26 3.90 2.99
N PRO A 21 -0.06 4.57 4.10
CA PRO A 21 0.54 4.28 5.40
C PRO A 21 0.30 2.84 5.84
N TYR A 22 -0.91 2.30 5.61
CA TYR A 22 -1.21 0.90 5.96
C TYR A 22 -0.27 -0.09 5.26
N LEU A 23 -0.10 0.06 3.94
CA LEU A 23 0.79 -0.79 3.14
C LEU A 23 2.25 -0.62 3.56
N ASN A 24 2.68 0.61 3.83
CA ASN A 24 4.07 0.91 4.18
C ASN A 24 4.46 0.38 5.57
N HIS A 25 3.56 0.46 6.55
CA HIS A 25 3.86 0.09 7.92
C HIS A 25 3.55 -1.37 8.23
N PHE A 26 2.51 -1.96 7.64
CA PHE A 26 1.96 -3.24 8.11
C PHE A 26 1.95 -4.36 7.06
N VAL A 27 2.16 -4.07 5.77
CA VAL A 27 2.15 -5.11 4.72
C VAL A 27 3.56 -5.47 4.30
N ALA A 28 3.97 -6.69 4.67
CA ALA A 28 5.30 -7.19 4.30
C ALA A 28 5.30 -7.68 2.85
N SER A 29 6.35 -7.35 2.11
CA SER A 29 6.57 -7.83 0.75
C SER A 29 7.98 -8.37 0.59
N ARG A 30 8.13 -9.35 -0.32
CA ARG A 30 9.45 -9.89 -0.70
C ARG A 30 9.96 -9.13 -1.91
N ARG A 31 11.17 -8.57 -1.84
CA ARG A 31 11.81 -8.02 -3.02
C ARG A 31 12.40 -9.13 -3.88
N LEU A 32 12.40 -8.89 -5.18
CA LEU A 32 13.15 -9.70 -6.14
C LEU A 32 14.64 -9.39 -5.92
N ILE A 33 15.43 -10.39 -5.56
CA ILE A 33 16.88 -10.28 -5.39
C ILE A 33 17.57 -10.43 -6.74
N ASP A 34 17.11 -11.39 -7.54
CA ASP A 34 17.79 -11.79 -8.75
C ASP A 34 16.82 -12.38 -9.76
N LYS A 35 17.16 -12.24 -11.04
CA LYS A 35 16.41 -12.78 -12.17
C LYS A 35 17.43 -13.27 -13.19
N VAL A 36 17.52 -14.59 -13.33
CA VAL A 36 18.44 -15.25 -14.26
C VAL A 36 17.68 -16.04 -15.30
N GLU A 37 18.21 -16.08 -16.52
CA GLU A 37 17.71 -16.95 -17.58
C GLU A 37 18.45 -18.28 -17.54
N VAL A 38 17.70 -19.39 -17.55
CA VAL A 38 18.26 -20.74 -17.60
C VAL A 38 17.49 -21.52 -18.66
N ASN A 39 18.16 -21.87 -19.76
CA ASN A 39 17.60 -22.63 -20.89
C ASN A 39 16.30 -22.02 -21.46
N GLY A 40 16.32 -20.71 -21.74
CA GLY A 40 15.15 -20.02 -22.30
C GLY A 40 14.03 -19.71 -21.28
N LYS A 41 14.22 -20.02 -19.99
CA LYS A 41 13.24 -19.78 -18.93
C LYS A 41 13.79 -18.83 -17.87
N TRP A 42 13.00 -17.82 -17.51
CA TRP A 42 13.32 -16.90 -16.43
C TRP A 42 13.07 -17.52 -15.05
N LYS A 43 14.11 -17.60 -14.23
CA LYS A 43 14.01 -17.95 -12.81
C LYS A 43 14.22 -16.70 -11.96
N LYS A 44 13.26 -16.43 -11.07
CA LYS A 44 13.26 -15.29 -10.13
C LYS A 44 13.60 -15.78 -8.73
N ARG A 45 14.57 -15.16 -8.07
CA ARG A 45 14.90 -15.40 -6.66
C ARG A 45 14.45 -14.21 -5.83
N TYR A 46 13.58 -14.48 -4.86
CA TYR A 46 13.08 -13.47 -3.93
C TYR A 46 13.78 -13.61 -2.58
N GLU A 47 13.69 -12.56 -1.76
CA GLU A 47 14.12 -12.61 -0.35
C GLU A 47 13.41 -13.74 0.42
N LYS A 48 14.13 -14.36 1.36
CA LYS A 48 13.59 -15.43 2.20
C LYS A 48 12.51 -14.91 3.16
N VAL A 49 12.76 -13.78 3.79
CA VAL A 49 11.87 -13.16 4.78
C VAL A 49 11.28 -11.89 4.19
N ALA A 50 9.94 -11.81 4.16
CA ALA A 50 9.25 -10.59 3.75
C ALA A 50 9.44 -9.49 4.81
N LYS A 51 9.61 -8.25 4.36
CA LYS A 51 9.71 -7.08 5.25
C LYS A 51 8.80 -5.97 4.76
N THR A 52 8.20 -5.25 5.70
CA THR A 52 7.45 -4.03 5.39
C THR A 52 8.41 -2.92 4.93
N PRO A 53 7.99 -1.96 4.10
CA PRO A 53 8.78 -0.77 3.81
C PRO A 53 9.29 -0.07 5.07
N TYR A 54 8.45 0.06 6.10
CA TYR A 54 8.83 0.55 7.43
C TYR A 54 10.03 -0.19 8.03
N GLN A 55 9.99 -1.52 8.09
CA GLN A 55 11.10 -2.34 8.59
C GLN A 55 12.39 -2.16 7.77
N ARG A 56 12.26 -1.93 6.46
CA ARG A 56 13.42 -1.69 5.57
C ARG A 56 14.07 -0.34 5.85
N VAL A 57 13.29 0.71 6.08
CA VAL A 57 13.82 2.03 6.46
C VAL A 57 14.57 1.94 7.79
N LEU A 58 14.00 1.23 8.78
CA LEU A 58 14.67 1.04 10.07
C LEU A 58 15.99 0.26 9.96
N ALA A 59 16.05 -0.73 9.08
CA ALA A 59 17.24 -1.54 8.85
C ALA A 59 18.28 -0.89 7.92
N SER A 60 17.96 0.21 7.23
CA SER A 60 18.87 0.87 6.29
C SER A 60 19.96 1.65 7.02
N GLU A 61 21.22 1.44 6.67
CA GLU A 61 22.37 2.18 7.21
C GLU A 61 22.45 3.61 6.65
N HIS A 62 21.84 3.86 5.49
CA HIS A 62 21.85 5.16 4.82
C HIS A 62 20.83 6.16 5.38
N ILE A 63 20.06 5.77 6.41
CA ILE A 63 19.03 6.61 7.03
C ILE A 63 19.47 6.99 8.44
N SER A 64 19.44 8.29 8.74
CA SER A 64 19.84 8.81 10.05
C SER A 64 18.95 8.28 11.17
N LEU A 65 19.51 8.22 12.38
CA LEU A 65 18.76 7.79 13.56
C LEU A 65 17.55 8.70 13.83
N GLU A 66 17.69 10.01 13.65
CA GLU A 66 16.61 10.99 13.83
C GLU A 66 15.37 10.67 12.96
N VAL A 67 15.58 10.34 11.68
CA VAL A 67 14.49 9.96 10.77
C VAL A 67 13.84 8.65 11.22
N LYS A 68 14.63 7.68 11.71
CA LYS A 68 14.11 6.42 12.23
C LYS A 68 13.25 6.64 13.48
N GLU A 69 13.65 7.53 14.40
CA GLU A 69 12.84 7.83 15.59
C GLU A 69 11.52 8.53 15.23
N LYS A 70 11.55 9.49 14.30
CA LYS A 70 10.32 10.11 13.77
C LYS A 70 9.38 9.05 13.19
N LEU A 71 9.91 8.15 12.37
CA LEU A 71 9.12 7.07 11.76
C LEU A 71 8.55 6.08 12.79
N ARG A 72 9.29 5.77 13.87
CA ARG A 72 8.77 4.95 14.98
C ARG A 72 7.64 5.64 15.72
N ALA A 73 7.78 6.95 15.98
CA ALA A 73 6.74 7.74 16.64
C ALA A 73 5.46 7.83 15.79
N GLU A 74 5.58 7.92 14.46
CA GLU A 74 4.45 7.82 13.54
C GLU A 74 3.81 6.42 13.57
N HIS A 75 4.62 5.36 13.47
CA HIS A 75 4.13 3.98 13.51
C HIS A 75 3.36 3.66 14.80
N ALA A 76 3.83 4.15 15.95
CA ALA A 76 3.19 3.94 17.25
C ALA A 76 1.77 4.53 17.34
N LYS A 77 1.45 5.55 16.52
CA LYS A 77 0.12 6.17 16.46
C LYS A 77 -0.86 5.38 15.58
N LEU A 78 -0.36 4.46 14.75
CA LEU A 78 -1.18 3.74 13.79
C LEU A 78 -1.76 2.46 14.40
N ASN A 79 -3.00 2.15 14.05
CA ASN A 79 -3.65 0.90 14.43
C ASN A 79 -4.14 0.17 13.16
N PRO A 80 -3.56 -0.99 12.81
CA PRO A 80 -3.88 -1.68 11.55
C PRO A 80 -5.34 -2.13 11.47
N LEU A 81 -5.97 -2.48 12.60
CA LEU A 81 -7.39 -2.87 12.62
C LEU A 81 -8.30 -1.67 12.30
N VAL A 82 -8.01 -0.51 12.91
CA VAL A 82 -8.77 0.73 12.67
C VAL A 82 -8.61 1.17 11.22
N MET A 83 -7.37 1.19 10.72
CA MET A 83 -7.07 1.55 9.34
C MET A 83 -7.75 0.61 8.34
N LYS A 84 -7.77 -0.70 8.61
CA LYS A 84 -8.42 -1.67 7.74
C LYS A 84 -9.93 -1.43 7.63
N LYS A 85 -10.59 -1.20 8.78
CA LYS A 85 -12.02 -0.85 8.82
C LYS A 85 -12.30 0.43 8.03
N GLU A 86 -11.42 1.42 8.15
CA GLU A 86 -11.58 2.69 7.44
C GLU A 86 -11.39 2.54 5.93
N ILE A 87 -10.38 1.79 5.48
CA ILE A 87 -10.22 1.45 4.06
C ILE A 87 -11.48 0.75 3.52
N ASP A 88 -12.05 -0.20 4.26
CA ASP A 88 -13.26 -0.91 3.84
C ASP A 88 -14.52 -0.01 3.85
N ARG A 89 -14.56 1.03 4.70
CA ARG A 89 -15.59 2.08 4.66
C ARG A 89 -15.43 2.96 3.42
N LEU A 90 -14.23 3.49 3.18
CA LEU A 90 -13.95 4.38 2.07
C LEU A 90 -14.13 3.69 0.71
N LYS A 91 -13.80 2.39 0.60
CA LYS A 91 -14.10 1.61 -0.61
C LYS A 91 -15.59 1.52 -0.91
N ARG A 92 -16.45 1.44 0.10
CA ARG A 92 -17.91 1.50 -0.10
C ARG A 92 -18.33 2.85 -0.64
N VAL A 93 -17.82 3.94 -0.05
CA VAL A 93 -18.06 5.31 -0.54
C VAL A 93 -17.63 5.46 -2.00
N LEU A 94 -16.42 5.03 -2.37
CA LEU A 94 -15.94 5.05 -3.75
C LEU A 94 -16.89 4.32 -4.71
N TYR A 95 -17.35 3.14 -4.33
CA TYR A 95 -18.27 2.36 -5.18
C TYR A 95 -19.65 3.00 -5.28
N ASP A 96 -20.14 3.63 -4.22
CA ASP A 96 -21.40 4.36 -4.24
C ASP A 96 -21.30 5.62 -5.13
N VAL A 97 -20.19 6.35 -5.06
CA VAL A 97 -19.90 7.50 -5.94
C VAL A 97 -19.85 7.06 -7.39
N GLN A 98 -19.11 5.99 -7.70
CA GLN A 98 -19.04 5.43 -9.04
C GLN A 98 -20.41 4.96 -9.53
N LYS A 99 -21.23 4.34 -8.67
CA LYS A 99 -22.58 3.90 -9.06
C LYS A 99 -23.51 5.08 -9.36
N LYS A 100 -23.32 6.21 -8.67
CA LYS A 100 -24.16 7.40 -8.80
C LYS A 100 -23.76 8.29 -9.98
N HIS A 101 -22.47 8.46 -10.22
CA HIS A 101 -21.91 9.42 -11.20
C HIS A 101 -21.29 8.73 -12.42
N GLY A 102 -20.96 7.45 -12.31
CA GLY A 102 -20.44 6.67 -13.41
C GLY A 102 -21.48 6.43 -14.49
N PRO A 103 -21.04 6.15 -15.73
CA PRO A 103 -21.94 5.77 -16.80
C PRO A 103 -22.69 4.50 -16.36
N THR A 104 -24.01 4.61 -16.25
CA THR A 104 -24.89 3.45 -16.15
C THR A 104 -24.68 2.64 -17.41
N GLY A 105 -24.14 1.43 -17.25
CA GLY A 105 -23.97 0.51 -18.37
C GLY A 105 -25.27 0.42 -19.15
N LYS A 106 -25.20 0.68 -20.46
CA LYS A 106 -26.18 0.16 -21.41
C LYS A 106 -26.15 -1.37 -21.40
#